data_AF-A0A358B887-F1
#
_entry.id   AF-A0A358B887-F1
#
_cell.length_a   1.000
_cell.length_b   1.000
_cell.length_c   1.000
_cell.angle_alpha   90.00
_cell.angle_beta   90.00
_cell.angle_gamma   90.00
#
_symmetry.space_group_name_H-M   'P 1'
#
loop_
_entity.id
_entity.type
_entity.pdbx_description
1 polymer ?
#
loop_
_entity_poly.entity_id
_entity_poly.type
_entity_poly.pdbx_seq_one_letter_code
_entity_poly.pdbx_strand_id
1 'polypeptide(L)'
;MNTPAHPGVPAAYHGVWARTLLETPEGRDTTTWVRWLQTGLWHGDLRVPPDAPRNTPEGLALQQGFGGTTTITRPDAALPEVCCWQRSIDFQPPRSTPDAGHMVFETPACVIETGIHGRYLEVWERLPGSLGRRIALARLDAGGQPSAERLLVAGLYLMHLRPRAAAWPADLVPDETLASVVQRHPAQVAALLDFAIGFGTLAHGVWTVERATRPALEGQALPCALHRVDAARARVEGGPLAGEWQVLEWIDDTQNEATAEMPERP
;
A
#
# COMPACT_ATOMS: atom_id res chain seq x y z
N MET A 1 24.29 -5.15 -11.49
CA MET A 1 23.34 -4.46 -12.40
C MET A 1 22.90 -3.20 -11.68
N ASN A 2 23.23 -2.02 -12.20
CA ASN A 2 22.82 -0.75 -11.61
C ASN A 2 21.32 -0.59 -11.77
N THR A 3 20.56 -0.73 -10.68
CA THR A 3 19.17 -0.27 -10.63
C THR A 3 19.19 1.23 -10.91
N PRO A 4 18.48 1.75 -11.92
CA PRO A 4 18.39 3.19 -12.11
C PRO A 4 17.87 3.82 -10.81
N ALA A 5 18.53 4.88 -10.35
CA ALA A 5 18.08 5.63 -9.19
C ALA A 5 16.74 6.26 -9.53
N HIS A 6 15.64 5.61 -9.13
CA HIS A 6 14.33 6.24 -9.15
C HIS A 6 14.41 7.44 -8.19
N PRO A 7 14.08 8.66 -8.64
CA PRO A 7 13.96 9.77 -7.72
C PRO A 7 12.94 9.37 -6.65
N GLY A 8 13.31 9.52 -5.38
CA GLY A 8 12.41 9.22 -4.28
C GLY A 8 11.13 10.04 -4.38
N VAL A 9 10.04 9.49 -3.86
CA VAL A 9 8.77 10.20 -3.76
C VAL A 9 8.97 11.43 -2.86
N PRO A 10 8.42 12.61 -3.20
CA PRO A 10 8.55 13.80 -2.36
C PRO A 10 7.93 13.58 -0.97
N ALA A 11 8.55 14.17 0.05
CA ALA A 11 8.14 13.98 1.46
C ALA A 11 6.68 14.36 1.74
N ALA A 12 6.10 15.27 0.94
CA ALA A 12 4.69 15.64 1.03
C ALA A 12 3.75 14.43 0.85
N TYR A 13 4.14 13.39 0.11
CA TYR A 13 3.30 12.20 -0.10
C TYR A 13 3.45 11.13 0.97
N HIS A 14 4.55 11.11 1.73
CA HIS A 14 4.85 10.01 2.67
C HIS A 14 3.84 9.92 3.80
N GLY A 15 3.49 8.72 4.25
CA GLY A 15 2.59 8.50 5.38
C GLY A 15 1.38 7.69 4.99
N VAL A 16 0.31 7.77 5.78
CA VAL A 16 -0.95 7.09 5.49
C VAL A 16 -2.02 8.13 5.24
N TRP A 17 -2.72 7.96 4.13
CA TRP A 17 -3.82 8.80 3.69
C TRP A 17 -5.13 8.03 3.78
N ALA A 18 -6.11 8.66 4.41
CA ALA A 18 -7.48 8.20 4.48
C ALA A 18 -8.31 8.93 3.43
N ARG A 19 -8.95 8.20 2.52
CA ARG A 19 -9.90 8.82 1.61
C ARG A 19 -11.16 9.20 2.39
N THR A 20 -11.56 10.46 2.31
CA THR A 20 -12.77 10.98 2.96
C THR A 20 -13.91 11.21 1.96
N LEU A 21 -13.57 11.38 0.67
CA LEU A 21 -14.53 11.52 -0.41
C LEU A 21 -13.99 10.89 -1.69
N LEU A 22 -14.87 10.20 -2.42
CA LEU A 22 -14.78 9.97 -3.86
C LEU A 22 -16.03 10.56 -4.53
N GLU A 23 -15.84 11.36 -5.57
CA GLU A 23 -16.90 11.87 -6.43
C GLU A 23 -16.63 11.46 -7.87
N THR A 24 -17.61 10.82 -8.51
CA THR A 24 -17.60 10.43 -9.91
C THR A 24 -18.89 10.89 -10.59
N PRO A 25 -19.03 10.79 -11.93
CA PRO A 25 -20.28 11.07 -12.61
C PRO A 25 -21.47 10.25 -12.09
N GLU A 26 -21.20 9.07 -11.53
CA GLU A 26 -22.20 8.15 -10.99
C GLU A 26 -22.64 8.52 -9.57
N GLY A 27 -21.86 9.33 -8.84
CA GLY A 27 -22.25 9.82 -7.52
C GLY A 27 -21.08 10.06 -6.56
N ARG A 28 -21.43 10.15 -5.28
CA ARG A 28 -20.50 10.42 -4.19
C ARG A 28 -20.42 9.25 -3.23
N ASP A 29 -19.22 8.88 -2.83
CA ASP A 29 -18.92 7.87 -1.82
C ASP A 29 -18.05 8.46 -0.71
N THR A 30 -18.60 8.48 0.50
CA THR A 30 -17.93 8.87 1.74
C THR A 30 -17.91 7.73 2.77
N THR A 31 -18.20 6.51 2.32
CA THR A 31 -18.51 5.37 3.19
C THR A 31 -17.51 4.24 3.07
N THR A 32 -16.94 4.03 1.87
CA THR A 32 -15.87 3.05 1.70
C THR A 32 -14.66 3.44 2.52
N TRP A 33 -14.21 2.53 3.38
CA TRP A 33 -12.98 2.71 4.12
C TRP A 33 -11.80 2.51 3.16
N VAL A 34 -10.95 3.53 3.00
CA VAL A 34 -9.77 3.45 2.13
C VAL A 34 -8.54 3.98 2.85
N ARG A 35 -7.43 3.24 2.73
CA ARG A 35 -6.11 3.67 3.21
C ARG A 35 -5.06 3.48 2.12
N TRP A 36 -4.36 4.56 1.81
CA TRP A 36 -3.15 4.57 1.01
C TRP A 36 -1.95 4.82 1.91
N LEU A 37 -1.06 3.84 2.07
CA LEU A 37 0.22 3.97 2.75
C LEU A 37 1.31 4.22 1.72
N GLN A 38 2.08 5.29 1.89
CA GLN A 38 3.18 5.71 1.02
C GLN A 38 4.49 5.82 1.81
N THR A 39 5.50 5.07 1.40
CA THR A 39 6.89 5.18 1.87
C THR A 39 7.70 6.07 0.91
N GLY A 40 9.04 6.03 0.95
CA GLY A 40 9.90 6.78 0.03
C GLY A 40 9.84 6.33 -1.43
N LEU A 41 9.36 5.11 -1.68
CA LEU A 41 9.15 4.59 -3.04
C LEU A 41 7.91 3.69 -3.14
N TRP A 42 7.67 2.84 -2.15
CA TRP A 42 6.60 1.84 -2.16
C TRP A 42 5.29 2.39 -1.64
N HIS A 43 4.19 1.91 -2.19
CA HIS A 43 2.86 2.13 -1.67
C HIS A 43 2.07 0.83 -1.49
N GLY A 44 1.04 0.92 -0.65
CA GLY A 44 -0.06 -0.03 -0.61
C GLY A 44 -1.39 0.71 -0.42
N ASP A 45 -2.44 0.19 -1.01
CA ASP A 45 -3.81 0.71 -0.96
C ASP A 45 -4.77 -0.44 -0.60
N LEU A 46 -5.67 -0.19 0.34
CA LEU A 46 -6.74 -1.12 0.73
C LEU A 46 -8.07 -0.39 0.71
N ARG A 47 -9.06 -0.96 0.01
CA ARG A 47 -10.42 -0.43 -0.09
C ARG A 47 -11.43 -1.46 0.41
N VAL A 48 -12.19 -1.08 1.43
CA VAL A 48 -13.18 -1.95 2.07
C VAL A 48 -14.52 -1.23 2.12
N PRO A 49 -15.46 -1.58 1.23
CA PRO A 49 -16.83 -1.10 1.33
C PRO A 49 -17.49 -1.59 2.64
N PRO A 50 -18.39 -0.80 3.25
CA PRO A 50 -18.95 -1.12 4.57
C PRO A 50 -19.65 -2.48 4.61
N ASP A 51 -20.42 -2.82 3.58
CA ASP A 51 -21.23 -4.04 3.50
C ASP A 51 -20.63 -5.11 2.57
N ALA A 52 -19.32 -5.07 2.32
CA ALA A 52 -18.68 -6.02 1.41
C ALA A 52 -18.76 -7.47 1.94
N PRO A 53 -19.28 -8.45 1.19
CA PRO A 53 -19.41 -9.84 1.62
C PRO A 53 -18.08 -10.62 1.52
N ARG A 54 -17.02 -10.15 2.19
CA ARG A 54 -15.63 -10.61 2.04
C ARG A 54 -15.33 -12.05 2.52
N ASN A 55 -16.34 -12.78 2.98
CA ASN A 55 -16.23 -14.17 3.44
C ASN A 55 -16.66 -15.20 2.38
N THR A 56 -17.22 -14.75 1.24
CA THR A 56 -17.56 -15.63 0.13
C THR A 56 -16.59 -15.44 -1.05
N PRO A 57 -16.42 -16.43 -1.93
CA PRO A 57 -15.63 -16.27 -3.15
C PRO A 57 -16.07 -15.07 -4.01
N GLU A 58 -17.38 -14.87 -4.13
CA GLU A 58 -17.98 -13.78 -4.91
C GLU A 58 -17.63 -12.42 -4.30
N GLY A 59 -17.80 -12.26 -2.99
CA GLY A 59 -17.48 -11.00 -2.32
C GLY A 59 -15.97 -10.72 -2.21
N LEU A 60 -15.15 -11.77 -2.14
CA LEU A 60 -13.70 -11.65 -2.28
C LEU A 60 -13.32 -11.17 -3.69
N ALA A 61 -13.95 -11.70 -4.74
CA ALA A 61 -13.68 -11.27 -6.11
C ALA A 61 -14.00 -9.78 -6.37
N LEU A 62 -14.87 -9.19 -5.55
CA LEU A 62 -15.22 -7.77 -5.58
C LEU A 62 -14.25 -6.86 -4.79
N GLN A 63 -13.30 -7.44 -4.04
CA GLN A 63 -12.36 -6.64 -3.25
C GLN A 63 -11.41 -5.83 -4.13
N GLN A 64 -10.99 -4.68 -3.60
CA GLN A 64 -10.01 -3.82 -4.25
C GLN A 64 -8.88 -3.48 -3.28
N GLY A 65 -7.67 -3.46 -3.81
CA GLY A 65 -6.47 -3.11 -3.09
C GLY A 65 -5.26 -3.51 -3.91
N PHE A 66 -4.17 -2.80 -3.75
CA PHE A 66 -2.99 -2.94 -4.59
C PHE A 66 -1.75 -2.39 -3.89
N GLY A 67 -0.60 -2.59 -4.49
CA GLY A 67 0.66 -2.03 -4.05
C GLY A 67 1.72 -2.11 -5.13
N GLY A 68 2.80 -1.39 -4.90
CA GLY A 68 3.87 -1.28 -5.88
C GLY A 68 4.70 -0.04 -5.61
N THR A 69 5.19 0.60 -6.67
CA THR A 69 6.00 1.80 -6.58
C THR A 69 5.24 3.02 -7.06
N THR A 70 5.66 4.18 -6.59
CA THR A 70 5.06 5.46 -6.96
C THR A 70 6.09 6.32 -7.67
N THR A 71 5.67 6.98 -8.74
CA THR A 71 6.47 8.00 -9.43
C THR A 71 5.72 9.31 -9.44
N ILE A 72 6.38 10.40 -9.06
CA ILE A 72 5.83 11.75 -9.17
C ILE A 72 6.53 12.47 -10.32
N THR A 73 5.74 13.05 -11.21
CA THR A 73 6.23 13.85 -12.33
C THR A 73 5.55 15.20 -12.35
N ARG A 74 6.22 16.18 -12.96
CA ARG A 74 5.62 17.49 -13.26
C ARG A 74 5.98 17.85 -14.70
N PRO A 75 5.25 17.28 -15.69
CA PRO A 75 5.60 17.45 -17.10
C PRO A 75 5.45 18.90 -17.57
N ASP A 76 4.54 19.66 -16.94
CA ASP A 76 4.38 21.09 -17.12
C ASP A 76 4.39 21.77 -15.74
N ALA A 77 5.24 22.78 -15.55
CA ALA A 77 5.36 23.51 -14.30
C ALA A 77 4.10 24.32 -13.94
N ALA A 78 3.24 24.62 -14.92
CA ALA A 78 1.96 25.28 -14.73
C ALA A 78 0.83 24.33 -14.30
N LEU A 79 1.05 23.01 -14.39
CA LEU A 79 0.07 21.99 -14.02
C LEU A 79 0.39 21.36 -12.66
N PRO A 80 -0.62 20.79 -11.97
CA PRO A 80 -0.39 20.00 -10.77
C PRO A 80 0.59 18.84 -11.01
N GLU A 81 1.17 18.33 -9.92
CA GLU A 81 1.97 17.11 -9.99
C GLU A 81 1.11 15.93 -10.43
N VAL A 82 1.71 15.05 -11.22
CA VAL A 82 1.11 13.79 -11.61
C VAL A 82 1.72 12.68 -10.77
N CYS A 83 0.89 12.06 -9.94
CA CYS A 83 1.22 10.85 -9.23
C CYS A 83 0.82 9.64 -10.08
N CYS A 84 1.78 8.77 -10.36
CA CYS A 84 1.56 7.50 -11.05
C CYS A 84 1.85 6.34 -10.11
N TRP A 85 0.88 5.45 -9.95
CA TRP A 85 1.01 4.23 -9.14
C TRP A 85 1.31 3.04 -10.05
N GLN A 86 2.55 2.56 -10.02
CA GLN A 86 2.92 1.33 -10.74
C GLN A 86 2.55 0.11 -9.90
N ARG A 87 1.37 -0.45 -10.19
CA ARG A 87 0.80 -1.58 -9.45
C ARG A 87 1.43 -2.91 -9.89
N SER A 88 2.32 -3.44 -9.06
CA SER A 88 2.92 -4.78 -9.25
C SER A 88 2.22 -5.87 -8.43
N ILE A 89 1.44 -5.45 -7.43
CA ILE A 89 0.56 -6.26 -6.61
C ILE A 89 -0.82 -5.65 -6.77
N ASP A 90 -1.78 -6.35 -7.34
CA ASP A 90 -3.15 -5.83 -7.48
C ASP A 90 -4.12 -6.98 -7.22
N PHE A 91 -5.21 -6.71 -6.51
CA PHE A 91 -6.29 -7.66 -6.27
C PHE A 91 -7.08 -7.93 -7.56
N GLN A 92 -7.20 -6.95 -8.45
CA GLN A 92 -7.92 -7.07 -9.72
C GLN A 92 -6.96 -7.38 -10.89
N PRO A 93 -7.48 -7.90 -12.03
CA PRO A 93 -6.69 -8.05 -13.26
C PRO A 93 -6.11 -6.71 -13.76
N PRO A 94 -5.06 -6.75 -14.58
CA PRO A 94 -4.46 -5.54 -15.17
C PRO A 94 -5.49 -4.71 -15.93
N ARG A 95 -5.41 -3.39 -15.79
CA ARG A 95 -6.26 -2.42 -16.50
C ARG A 95 -5.60 -1.95 -17.78
N SER A 96 -6.41 -1.44 -18.71
CA SER A 96 -5.93 -0.87 -19.98
C SER A 96 -5.30 0.51 -19.82
N THR A 97 -5.67 1.24 -18.78
CA THR A 97 -5.14 2.57 -18.48
C THR A 97 -4.16 2.55 -17.30
N PRO A 98 -3.10 3.38 -17.33
CA PRO A 98 -2.27 3.61 -16.16
C PRO A 98 -3.08 4.17 -14.99
N ASP A 99 -2.67 3.82 -13.78
CA ASP A 99 -3.19 4.44 -12.57
C ASP A 99 -2.43 5.74 -12.29
N ALA A 100 -3.07 6.87 -12.58
CA ALA A 100 -2.47 8.18 -12.45
C ALA A 100 -3.50 9.29 -12.17
N GLY A 101 -3.12 10.20 -11.28
CA GLY A 101 -3.94 11.32 -10.84
C GLY A 101 -3.14 12.61 -10.72
N HIS A 102 -3.79 13.74 -10.96
CA HIS A 102 -3.27 15.06 -10.61
C HIS A 102 -3.44 15.29 -9.12
N MET A 103 -2.39 15.80 -8.46
CA MET A 103 -2.34 15.94 -7.01
C MET A 103 -2.19 17.42 -6.63
N VAL A 104 -3.12 17.91 -5.81
CA VAL A 104 -3.10 19.27 -5.27
C VAL A 104 -3.18 19.20 -3.75
N PHE A 105 -2.10 19.60 -3.09
CA PHE A 105 -2.07 19.71 -1.63
C PHE A 105 -2.69 21.03 -1.18
N GLU A 106 -3.91 20.98 -0.66
CA GLU A 106 -4.55 22.13 -0.02
C GLU A 106 -3.87 22.47 1.32
N THR A 107 -3.39 21.45 2.03
CA THR A 107 -2.56 21.59 3.23
C THR A 107 -1.53 20.45 3.29
N PRO A 108 -0.54 20.50 4.19
CA PRO A 108 0.36 19.37 4.41
C PRO A 108 -0.34 18.06 4.84
N ALA A 109 -1.61 18.10 5.24
CA ALA A 109 -2.37 16.94 5.69
C ALA A 109 -3.66 16.69 4.87
N CYS A 110 -3.88 17.44 3.78
CA CYS A 110 -5.03 17.27 2.89
C CYS A 110 -4.59 17.39 1.44
N VAL A 111 -4.87 16.36 0.63
CA VAL A 111 -4.59 16.35 -0.79
C VAL A 111 -5.86 16.02 -1.58
N ILE A 112 -6.07 16.78 -2.65
CA ILE A 112 -7.12 16.54 -3.64
C ILE A 112 -6.47 15.85 -4.82
N GLU A 113 -7.04 14.70 -5.19
CA GLU A 113 -6.69 13.96 -6.39
C GLU A 113 -7.78 14.15 -7.44
N THR A 114 -7.38 14.37 -8.69
CA THR A 114 -8.31 14.32 -9.84
C THR A 114 -7.79 13.42 -10.94
N GLY A 115 -8.70 12.68 -11.57
CA GLY A 115 -8.34 11.66 -12.56
C GLY A 115 -7.74 12.21 -13.84
N ILE A 116 -6.72 11.53 -14.36
CA ILE A 116 -6.12 11.82 -15.68
C ILE A 116 -6.85 11.06 -16.79
N HIS A 117 -7.19 9.79 -16.53
CA HIS A 117 -7.81 8.89 -17.52
C HIS A 117 -9.32 8.69 -17.31
N GLY A 118 -9.91 9.44 -16.37
CA GLY A 118 -11.33 9.40 -16.05
C GLY A 118 -11.74 10.63 -15.26
N ARG A 119 -13.04 10.93 -15.24
CA ARG A 119 -13.57 12.04 -14.45
C ARG A 119 -13.84 11.54 -13.04
N TYR A 120 -13.00 11.92 -12.08
CA TYR A 120 -13.26 11.72 -10.67
C TYR A 120 -12.50 12.75 -9.84
N LEU A 121 -12.94 12.93 -8.60
CA LEU A 121 -12.25 13.68 -7.56
C LEU A 121 -12.20 12.83 -6.30
N GLU A 122 -11.03 12.72 -5.68
CA GLU A 122 -10.87 12.13 -4.35
C GLU A 122 -10.28 13.17 -3.38
N VAL A 123 -10.76 13.15 -2.14
CA VAL A 123 -10.18 13.94 -1.05
C VAL A 123 -9.54 12.99 -0.06
N TRP A 124 -8.30 13.28 0.31
CA TRP A 124 -7.47 12.45 1.15
C TRP A 124 -6.93 13.25 2.33
N GLU A 125 -7.11 12.71 3.54
CA GLU A 125 -6.59 13.28 4.78
C GLU A 125 -5.48 12.39 5.35
N ARG A 126 -4.37 12.99 5.73
CA ARG A 126 -3.26 12.24 6.33
C ARG A 126 -3.61 11.81 7.75
N LEU A 127 -3.41 10.54 8.06
CA LEU A 127 -3.57 10.04 9.42
C LEU A 127 -2.47 10.59 10.36
N PRO A 128 -2.83 10.94 11.60
CA PRO A 128 -1.85 11.35 12.60
C PRO A 128 -0.90 10.20 12.94
N GLY A 129 0.36 10.53 13.25
CA GLY A 129 1.37 9.51 13.59
C GLY A 129 1.79 8.61 12.43
N SER A 130 1.45 8.96 11.18
CA SER A 130 1.86 8.20 9.99
C SER A 130 3.16 8.68 9.34
N LEU A 131 3.72 9.80 9.80
CA LEU A 131 5.02 10.32 9.35
C LEU A 131 6.17 9.75 10.18
N GLY A 132 7.40 10.03 9.75
CA GLY A 132 8.60 9.62 10.45
C GLY A 132 9.13 8.30 9.91
N ARG A 133 9.13 7.25 10.75
CA ARG A 133 9.59 5.89 10.43
C ARG A 133 8.98 5.39 9.13
N ARG A 134 9.80 4.89 8.21
CA ARG A 134 9.36 4.27 6.96
C ARG A 134 10.14 3.01 6.68
N ILE A 135 9.43 1.92 6.45
CA ILE A 135 10.04 0.63 6.13
C ILE A 135 9.29 0.03 4.95
N ALA A 136 10.03 -0.51 3.99
CA ALA A 136 9.49 -1.38 2.96
C ALA A 136 10.34 -2.64 2.90
N LEU A 137 9.70 -3.80 3.05
CA LEU A 137 10.35 -5.10 3.03
C LEU A 137 9.76 -5.99 1.94
N ALA A 138 10.60 -6.85 1.33
CA ALA A 138 10.16 -7.99 0.52
C ALA A 138 10.40 -9.30 1.28
N ARG A 139 9.43 -10.21 1.30
CA ARG A 139 9.61 -11.53 1.94
C ARG A 139 10.71 -12.30 1.23
N LEU A 140 11.60 -12.96 1.98
CA LEU A 140 12.54 -13.92 1.40
C LEU A 140 11.96 -15.35 1.43
N ASP A 141 12.15 -16.08 0.34
CA ASP A 141 11.88 -17.52 0.30
C ASP A 141 13.02 -18.32 0.94
N ALA A 142 12.88 -19.65 0.97
CA ALA A 142 13.89 -20.55 1.55
C ALA A 142 15.24 -20.51 0.82
N GLY A 143 15.27 -20.07 -0.45
CA GLY A 143 16.48 -19.86 -1.24
C GLY A 143 17.08 -18.45 -1.07
N GLY A 144 16.48 -17.60 -0.23
CA GLY A 144 16.91 -16.23 -0.01
C GLY A 144 16.57 -15.29 -1.17
N GLN A 145 15.67 -15.68 -2.07
CA GLN A 145 15.18 -14.80 -3.14
C GLN A 145 13.97 -13.98 -2.66
N PRO A 146 13.87 -12.70 -3.04
CA PRO A 146 12.73 -11.88 -2.68
C PRO A 146 11.48 -12.28 -3.47
N SER A 147 10.38 -12.52 -2.77
CA SER A 147 9.06 -12.71 -3.37
C SER A 147 8.38 -11.36 -3.63
N ALA A 148 7.16 -11.39 -4.17
CA ALA A 148 6.32 -10.20 -4.35
C ALA A 148 5.57 -9.78 -3.07
N GLU A 149 5.61 -10.56 -1.99
CA GLU A 149 4.99 -10.20 -0.71
C GLU A 149 5.71 -8.99 -0.09
N ARG A 150 4.93 -8.04 0.45
CA ARG A 150 5.42 -6.78 1.00
C ARG A 150 4.93 -6.55 2.41
N LEU A 151 5.80 -5.96 3.22
CA LEU A 151 5.47 -5.39 4.52
C LEU A 151 5.92 -3.93 4.49
N LEU A 152 4.96 -3.03 4.64
CA LEU A 152 5.17 -1.59 4.61
C LEU A 152 4.85 -0.98 5.98
N VAL A 153 5.68 -0.06 6.44
CA VAL A 153 5.45 0.72 7.66
C VAL A 153 5.57 2.19 7.35
N ALA A 154 4.64 2.99 7.86
CA ALA A 154 4.70 4.45 7.86
C ALA A 154 4.22 4.98 9.22
N GLY A 155 5.17 5.52 9.99
CA GLY A 155 4.98 5.90 11.39
C GLY A 155 4.48 4.71 12.22
N LEU A 156 3.29 4.85 12.80
CA LEU A 156 2.64 3.84 13.64
C LEU A 156 1.85 2.78 12.86
N TYR A 157 1.76 2.89 11.53
CA TYR A 157 0.91 2.02 10.72
C TYR A 157 1.72 0.97 9.97
N LEU A 158 1.16 -0.23 9.89
CA LEU A 158 1.69 -1.34 9.09
C LEU A 158 0.63 -1.79 8.09
N MET A 159 1.07 -1.99 6.85
CA MET A 159 0.30 -2.67 5.82
C MET A 159 1.08 -3.89 5.31
N HIS A 160 0.42 -5.04 5.33
CA HIS A 160 0.94 -6.28 4.77
C HIS A 160 0.20 -6.62 3.48
N LEU A 161 0.94 -6.91 2.41
CA LEU A 161 0.41 -7.29 1.11
C LEU A 161 0.98 -8.65 0.72
N ARG A 162 0.13 -9.67 0.66
CA ARG A 162 0.47 -11.00 0.15
C ARG A 162 -0.24 -11.23 -1.19
N PRO A 163 0.48 -11.13 -2.31
CA PRO A 163 -0.09 -11.39 -3.63
C PRO A 163 -0.43 -12.87 -3.79
N ARG A 164 -1.31 -13.15 -4.74
CA ARG A 164 -1.56 -14.50 -5.24
C ARG A 164 -0.31 -15.04 -5.93
N ALA A 165 -0.04 -16.33 -5.75
CA ALA A 165 0.99 -17.02 -6.50
C ALA A 165 0.54 -17.40 -7.93
N ALA A 166 -0.77 -17.51 -8.15
CA ALA A 166 -1.34 -17.87 -9.43
C ALA A 166 -1.09 -16.78 -10.48
N ALA A 167 -0.64 -17.19 -11.67
CA ALA A 167 -0.64 -16.33 -12.84
C ALA A 167 -2.09 -16.07 -13.29
N TRP A 168 -2.28 -14.98 -14.01
CA TRP A 168 -3.55 -14.72 -14.68
C TRP A 168 -3.81 -15.73 -15.81
N PRO A 169 -5.08 -16.08 -16.09
CA PRO A 169 -5.44 -16.86 -17.25
C PRO A 169 -4.98 -16.18 -18.56
N ALA A 170 -4.60 -16.98 -19.56
CA ALA A 170 -4.05 -16.47 -20.82
C ALA A 170 -5.09 -15.76 -21.71
N ASP A 171 -6.38 -15.95 -21.42
CA ASP A 171 -7.54 -15.41 -22.12
C ASP A 171 -8.16 -14.21 -21.38
N LEU A 172 -7.40 -13.52 -20.52
CA LEU A 172 -7.84 -12.24 -19.96
C LEU A 172 -8.23 -11.26 -21.07
N VAL A 173 -9.35 -10.58 -20.88
CA VAL A 173 -9.74 -9.44 -21.72
C VAL A 173 -9.43 -8.12 -21.00
N PRO A 174 -9.15 -7.02 -21.72
CA PRO A 174 -8.88 -5.74 -21.10
C PRO A 174 -10.01 -5.30 -20.16
N ASP A 175 -9.64 -4.74 -19.01
CA ASP A 175 -10.55 -4.19 -17.99
C ASP A 175 -11.55 -5.18 -17.39
N GLU A 176 -11.28 -6.49 -17.55
CA GLU A 176 -12.09 -7.52 -16.91
C GLU A 176 -11.95 -7.50 -15.39
N THR A 177 -13.06 -7.74 -14.70
CA THR A 177 -13.07 -7.85 -13.24
C THR A 177 -12.66 -9.25 -12.80
N LEU A 178 -12.07 -9.37 -11.61
CA LEU A 178 -11.79 -10.67 -11.01
C LEU A 178 -13.05 -11.53 -10.88
N ALA A 179 -14.21 -10.93 -10.61
CA ALA A 179 -15.50 -11.64 -10.54
C ALA A 179 -15.85 -12.35 -11.86
N SER A 180 -15.67 -11.67 -12.99
CA SER A 180 -15.86 -12.28 -14.32
C SER A 180 -14.84 -13.40 -14.57
N VAL A 181 -13.56 -13.17 -14.23
CA VAL A 181 -12.50 -14.16 -14.43
C VAL A 181 -12.80 -15.44 -13.63
N VAL A 182 -13.14 -15.34 -12.34
CA VAL A 182 -13.40 -16.53 -11.53
C VAL A 182 -14.66 -17.28 -11.97
N GLN A 183 -15.65 -16.58 -12.53
CA GLN A 183 -16.84 -17.20 -13.13
C GLN A 183 -16.48 -18.04 -14.36
N ARG A 184 -15.57 -17.55 -15.21
CA ARG A 184 -15.10 -18.27 -16.41
C ARG A 184 -14.13 -19.40 -16.08
N HIS A 185 -13.39 -19.29 -14.98
CA HIS A 185 -12.37 -20.26 -14.55
C HIS A 185 -12.68 -20.89 -13.18
N PRO A 186 -13.78 -21.67 -13.04
CA PRO A 186 -14.20 -22.21 -11.74
C PRO A 186 -13.15 -23.11 -11.08
N ALA A 187 -12.35 -23.83 -11.85
CA ALA A 187 -11.27 -24.67 -11.35
C ALA A 187 -10.09 -23.88 -10.74
N GLN A 188 -9.98 -22.58 -11.03
CA GLN A 188 -8.87 -21.71 -10.57
C GLN A 188 -9.30 -20.73 -9.46
N VAL A 189 -10.58 -20.71 -9.08
CA VAL A 189 -11.16 -19.75 -8.12
C VAL A 189 -10.32 -19.64 -6.85
N ALA A 190 -10.00 -20.77 -6.22
CA ALA A 190 -9.24 -20.77 -4.96
C ALA A 190 -7.87 -20.10 -5.11
N ALA A 191 -7.16 -20.38 -6.21
CA ALA A 191 -5.82 -19.85 -6.46
C ALA A 191 -5.84 -18.36 -6.87
N LEU A 192 -6.84 -17.95 -7.66
CA LEU A 192 -7.01 -16.55 -8.08
C LEU A 192 -7.43 -15.65 -6.91
N LEU A 193 -8.23 -16.18 -5.99
CA LEU A 193 -8.67 -15.48 -4.78
C LEU A 193 -7.67 -15.56 -3.63
N ASP A 194 -6.57 -16.32 -3.77
CA ASP A 194 -5.54 -16.47 -2.73
C ASP A 194 -4.65 -15.23 -2.61
N PHE A 195 -5.26 -14.12 -2.22
CA PHE A 195 -4.63 -12.81 -2.06
C PHE A 195 -5.07 -12.23 -0.72
N ALA A 196 -4.17 -11.53 -0.02
CA ALA A 196 -4.49 -10.87 1.24
C ALA A 196 -3.82 -9.51 1.35
N ILE A 197 -4.58 -8.52 1.83
CA ILE A 197 -4.02 -7.27 2.36
C ILE A 197 -4.59 -7.07 3.77
N GLY A 198 -3.73 -6.71 4.71
CA GLY A 198 -4.11 -6.28 6.05
C GLY A 198 -3.50 -4.92 6.35
N PHE A 199 -4.25 -4.08 7.05
CA PHE A 199 -3.81 -2.78 7.53
C PHE A 199 -4.11 -2.64 9.03
N GLY A 200 -3.20 -2.02 9.76
CA GLY A 200 -3.39 -1.79 11.18
C GLY A 200 -2.28 -0.97 11.81
N THR A 201 -2.27 -0.92 13.14
CA THR A 201 -1.23 -0.22 13.91
C THR A 201 -0.17 -1.18 14.41
N LEU A 202 1.08 -0.73 14.40
CA LEU A 202 2.22 -1.44 14.93
C LEU A 202 2.75 -0.70 16.14
N ALA A 203 2.70 -1.33 17.31
CA ALA A 203 3.24 -0.77 18.54
C ALA A 203 3.88 -1.88 19.38
N HIS A 204 5.08 -1.62 19.93
CA HIS A 204 5.78 -2.54 20.84
C HIS A 204 5.91 -3.98 20.33
N GLY A 205 6.15 -4.15 19.02
CA GLY A 205 6.26 -5.47 18.40
C GLY A 205 4.94 -6.23 18.26
N VAL A 206 3.81 -5.55 18.34
CA VAL A 206 2.47 -6.11 18.12
C VAL A 206 1.79 -5.33 16.99
N TRP A 207 1.30 -6.06 15.99
CA TRP A 207 0.47 -5.54 14.92
C TRP A 207 -1.00 -5.81 15.22
N THR A 208 -1.77 -4.75 15.44
CA THR A 208 -3.22 -4.83 15.65
C THR A 208 -3.92 -4.52 14.32
N VAL A 209 -4.59 -5.51 13.75
CA VAL A 209 -5.21 -5.39 12.42
C VAL A 209 -6.54 -4.62 12.53
N GLU A 210 -6.64 -3.47 11.86
CA GLU A 210 -7.85 -2.65 11.82
C GLU A 210 -8.81 -3.12 10.72
N ARG A 211 -8.29 -3.36 9.52
CA ARG A 211 -9.04 -3.80 8.34
C ARG A 211 -8.23 -4.75 7.48
N ALA A 212 -8.91 -5.69 6.84
CA ALA A 212 -8.28 -6.62 5.92
C ALA A 212 -9.23 -7.09 4.82
N THR A 213 -8.68 -7.57 3.71
CA THR A 213 -9.47 -8.29 2.70
C THR A 213 -10.03 -9.60 3.26
N ARG A 214 -9.44 -10.14 4.33
CA ARG A 214 -9.90 -11.32 5.07
C ARG A 214 -10.45 -10.89 6.44
N PRO A 215 -11.78 -10.80 6.64
CA PRO A 215 -12.39 -10.30 7.87
C PRO A 215 -11.95 -11.02 9.14
N ALA A 216 -11.62 -12.31 9.04
CA ALA A 216 -11.15 -13.09 10.17
C ALA A 216 -9.87 -12.52 10.81
N LEU A 217 -9.07 -11.72 10.10
CA LEU A 217 -7.88 -11.07 10.63
C LEU A 217 -8.19 -9.80 11.44
N GLU A 218 -9.35 -9.17 11.23
CA GLU A 218 -9.67 -7.87 11.83
C GLU A 218 -9.85 -7.99 13.35
N GLY A 219 -9.31 -7.03 14.09
CA GLY A 219 -9.32 -7.01 15.55
C GLY A 219 -8.27 -7.92 16.21
N GLN A 220 -7.53 -8.73 15.45
CA GLN A 220 -6.45 -9.54 16.02
C GLN A 220 -5.24 -8.67 16.40
N ALA A 221 -4.64 -8.99 17.55
CA ALA A 221 -3.35 -8.47 17.98
C ALA A 221 -2.29 -9.56 17.76
N LEU A 222 -1.45 -9.36 16.74
CA LEU A 222 -0.50 -10.36 16.25
C LEU A 222 0.92 -9.96 16.64
N PRO A 223 1.74 -10.86 17.20
CA PRO A 223 3.17 -10.59 17.37
C PRO A 223 3.82 -10.25 16.02
N CYS A 224 4.64 -9.20 16.00
CA CYS A 224 5.30 -8.66 14.81
C CYS A 224 6.49 -7.78 15.24
N ALA A 225 7.50 -8.38 15.86
CA ALA A 225 8.70 -7.65 16.24
C ALA A 225 9.63 -7.53 15.03
N LEU A 226 9.85 -6.31 14.55
CA LEU A 226 10.68 -6.03 13.37
C LEU A 226 12.12 -5.70 13.78
N HIS A 227 13.06 -6.46 13.25
CA HIS A 227 14.49 -6.30 13.50
C HIS A 227 15.23 -6.09 12.19
N ARG A 228 16.01 -5.02 12.07
CA ARG A 228 16.98 -4.89 10.99
C ARG A 228 18.20 -5.74 11.33
N VAL A 229 18.52 -6.70 10.47
CA VAL A 229 19.69 -7.58 10.65
C VAL A 229 20.94 -6.89 10.09
N ASP A 230 20.83 -6.34 8.88
CA ASP A 230 21.89 -5.58 8.23
C ASP A 230 21.32 -4.57 7.21
N ALA A 231 22.15 -4.04 6.32
CA ALA A 231 21.71 -3.08 5.32
C ALA A 231 20.64 -3.64 4.36
N ALA A 232 20.70 -4.92 4.04
CA ALA A 232 19.89 -5.60 3.03
C ALA A 232 18.87 -6.59 3.60
N ARG A 233 18.98 -6.95 4.88
CA ARG A 233 18.13 -7.96 5.52
C ARG A 233 17.48 -7.47 6.81
N ALA A 234 16.26 -7.93 7.01
CA ALA A 234 15.47 -7.75 8.21
C ALA A 234 14.81 -9.08 8.58
N ARG A 235 14.44 -9.23 9.85
CA ARG A 235 13.70 -10.36 10.38
C ARG A 235 12.46 -9.85 11.09
N VAL A 236 11.34 -10.52 10.87
CA VAL A 236 10.16 -10.38 11.70
C VAL A 236 10.11 -11.57 12.64
N GLU A 237 9.95 -11.30 13.94
CA GLU A 237 9.83 -12.33 14.98
C GLU A 237 8.39 -12.43 15.48
N GLY A 238 7.91 -13.67 15.56
CA GLY A 238 6.58 -13.99 16.06
C GLY A 238 5.44 -13.75 15.05
N GLY A 239 4.32 -14.40 15.31
CA GLY A 239 3.09 -14.24 14.54
C GLY A 239 3.18 -14.72 13.08
N PRO A 240 2.15 -14.41 12.26
CA PRO A 240 2.04 -14.91 10.90
C PRO A 240 3.03 -14.26 9.93
N LEU A 241 3.62 -13.12 10.30
CA LEU A 241 4.60 -12.40 9.46
C LEU A 241 6.05 -12.83 9.74
N ALA A 242 6.26 -13.75 10.70
CA ALA A 242 7.58 -14.22 11.09
C ALA A 242 8.37 -14.78 9.89
N GLY A 243 9.67 -14.46 9.86
CA GLY A 243 10.60 -14.93 8.84
C GLY A 243 11.63 -13.88 8.43
N GLU A 244 12.38 -14.22 7.39
CA GLU A 244 13.42 -13.38 6.81
C GLU A 244 12.85 -12.50 5.68
N TRP A 245 13.35 -11.28 5.62
CA TRP A 245 12.90 -10.24 4.70
C TRP A 245 14.09 -9.49 4.12
N GLN A 246 13.99 -9.09 2.86
CA GLN A 246 14.88 -8.13 2.24
C GLN A 246 14.45 -6.71 2.61
N VAL A 247 15.40 -5.88 2.99
CA VAL A 247 15.21 -4.44 3.17
C VAL A 247 15.20 -3.75 1.81
N LEU A 248 14.07 -3.14 1.46
CA LEU A 248 13.94 -2.26 0.29
C LEU A 248 14.06 -0.79 0.70
N GLU A 249 13.53 -0.45 1.87
CA GLU A 249 13.65 0.84 2.53
C GLU A 249 13.66 0.62 4.06
N TRP A 250 14.50 1.36 4.78
CA TRP A 250 14.48 1.38 6.24
C TRP A 250 14.99 2.72 6.77
N ILE A 251 14.06 3.55 7.21
CA ILE A 251 14.28 4.85 7.85
C ILE A 251 13.64 4.80 9.23
N ASP A 252 14.43 5.00 10.28
CA ASP A 252 13.93 5.17 11.65
C ASP A 252 13.92 6.65 12.04
N ASP A 253 13.08 7.00 13.01
CA ASP A 253 12.88 8.38 13.49
C ASP A 253 14.10 9.03 14.14
N THR A 254 15.16 8.27 14.41
CA THR A 254 16.31 8.70 15.23
C THR A 254 17.34 9.57 14.50
N GLN A 255 17.06 10.10 13.29
CA GLN A 255 18.00 10.99 12.59
C GLN A 255 17.82 12.50 12.87
N ASN A 256 17.01 12.92 13.85
CA ASN A 256 16.83 14.35 14.16
C ASN A 256 17.26 14.82 15.56
N GLU A 257 17.93 14.01 16.38
CA GLU A 257 18.43 14.45 17.70
C GLU A 257 19.93 14.83 17.75
N ALA A 258 20.67 14.72 16.64
CA ALA A 258 22.09 15.07 16.58
C ALA A 258 22.36 16.45 15.94
N THR A 259 21.63 17.48 16.34
CA THR A 259 22.05 18.89 16.15
C THR A 259 21.46 19.78 17.24
N ALA A 260 21.77 19.45 18.48
CA ALA A 260 21.66 20.37 19.61
C ALA A 260 23.04 20.43 20.30
N GLU A 261 24.07 20.83 19.56
CA GLU A 261 25.30 21.30 20.18
C GLU A 261 25.05 22.69 20.78
N MET A 262 25.51 22.80 22.01
CA MET A 262 25.19 23.78 23.05
C MET A 262 25.37 25.25 22.63
N PRO A 263 24.60 26.19 23.20
CA PRO A 263 24.97 27.59 23.15
C PRO A 263 26.18 27.83 24.07
N GLU A 264 27.29 28.28 23.49
CA GLU A 264 28.32 28.96 24.27
C GLU A 264 27.66 30.15 25.00
N ARG A 265 27.83 30.17 26.31
CA ARG A 265 27.45 31.27 27.20
C ARG A 265 28.74 31.94 27.70
N PRO A 266 28.63 33.21 28.11
CA PRO A 266 29.28 34.38 27.50
C PRO A 266 30.76 34.56 27.86
#